data_AF-A0A9E4Y7R3-F1
#
_entry.id   AF-A0A9E4Y7R3-F1
#
_cell.length_a   1.000
_cell.length_b   1.000
_cell.length_c   1.000
_cell.angle_alpha   90.00
_cell.angle_beta   90.00
_cell.angle_gamma   90.00
#
_symmetry.space_group_name_H-M   'P 1'
#
loop_
_entity.id
_entity.type
_entity.pdbx_description
1 polymer ?
#
loop_
_entity_poly.entity_id
_entity_poly.type
_entity_poly.pdbx_seq_one_letter_code
_entity_poly.pdbx_strand_id
1 'polypeptide(L)'
;MTFELSESGDCVFCAIVAGDTNARFEVRPDASAPGATVACFHNQLKWARVMLLIVPTQHMTQTEFWSSQVLVDAASLAVRMGDQHCGGDGYRVISNFGRVAHQSQAHAHMHVVSGTSRQIREARQKSQKSRAPGSIDSAIDDPGAGDLVVGEYDVDEAPFAVEISPLPSSSESPVTQREFWGSERILRGSQAAQRIGGRYSAEGFRLLSSFDPARTADDPPGLNPASLFLLGGGQLGLYV
;
A
#
# COMPACT_ATOMS: atom_id res chain seq x y z
N MET A 1 12.68 10.53 -7.61
CA MET A 1 12.56 11.40 -6.41
C MET A 1 13.73 11.09 -5.46
N THR A 2 13.97 11.88 -4.42
CA THR A 2 15.17 11.78 -3.55
C THR A 2 15.24 10.52 -2.67
N PHE A 3 14.15 9.77 -2.55
CA PHE A 3 14.04 8.59 -1.69
C PHE A 3 14.30 7.24 -2.41
N GLU A 4 14.51 7.22 -3.73
CA GLU A 4 14.74 5.96 -4.43
C GLU A 4 16.08 5.30 -4.07
N LEU A 5 16.07 3.98 -4.00
CA LEU A 5 17.27 3.21 -3.67
C LEU A 5 18.05 2.90 -4.95
N SER A 6 19.37 3.15 -4.92
CA SER A 6 20.27 2.76 -6.00
C SER A 6 20.29 1.25 -6.21
N GLU A 7 20.19 0.81 -7.47
CA GLU A 7 20.40 -0.59 -7.85
C GLU A 7 21.83 -1.04 -7.48
N SER A 8 21.92 -2.13 -6.74
CA SER A 8 23.10 -3.00 -6.71
C SER A 8 22.84 -4.16 -7.66
N GLY A 9 23.82 -4.53 -8.49
CA GLY A 9 23.65 -5.57 -9.52
C GLY A 9 23.20 -6.95 -9.02
N ASP A 10 23.32 -7.20 -7.71
CA ASP A 10 22.78 -8.37 -7.03
C ASP A 10 21.42 -8.04 -6.37
N CYS A 11 20.31 -8.16 -7.10
CA CYS A 11 18.97 -8.04 -6.54
C CYS A 11 18.38 -9.40 -6.13
N VAL A 12 18.18 -9.61 -4.83
CA VAL A 12 17.64 -10.88 -4.29
C VAL A 12 16.21 -11.18 -4.77
N PHE A 13 15.38 -10.17 -5.01
CA PHE A 13 14.02 -10.39 -5.54
C PHE A 13 14.03 -10.74 -7.03
N CYS A 14 14.95 -10.19 -7.83
CA CYS A 14 15.18 -10.66 -9.20
C CYS A 14 15.64 -12.13 -9.20
N ALA A 15 16.60 -12.51 -8.34
CA ALA A 15 17.06 -13.89 -8.22
C ALA A 15 15.93 -14.85 -7.79
N ILE A 16 15.04 -14.42 -6.89
CA ILE A 16 13.84 -15.19 -6.51
C ILE A 16 12.89 -15.36 -7.70
N VAL A 17 12.62 -14.30 -8.45
CA VAL A 17 11.72 -14.34 -9.63
C VAL A 17 12.30 -15.18 -10.77
N ALA A 18 13.60 -15.11 -11.01
CA ALA A 18 14.30 -15.93 -12.01
C ALA A 18 14.38 -17.41 -11.62
N GLY A 19 14.25 -17.74 -10.33
CA GLY A 19 14.41 -19.09 -9.80
C GLY A 19 15.82 -19.43 -9.29
N ASP A 20 16.75 -18.49 -9.39
CA ASP A 20 18.13 -18.60 -8.89
C ASP A 20 18.22 -18.60 -7.35
N THR A 21 17.17 -18.15 -6.66
CA THR A 21 17.06 -18.15 -5.19
C THR A 21 15.72 -18.72 -4.72
N ASN A 22 15.76 -19.61 -3.73
CA ASN A 22 14.57 -20.27 -3.22
C ASN A 22 13.66 -19.34 -2.39
N ALA A 23 12.38 -19.33 -2.72
CA ALA A 23 11.31 -18.73 -1.91
C ALA A 23 10.10 -19.66 -1.80
N ARG A 24 9.32 -19.53 -0.71
CA ARG A 24 8.03 -20.21 -0.57
C ARG A 24 6.96 -19.36 -1.26
N PHE A 25 6.67 -19.66 -2.52
CA PHE A 25 5.63 -18.98 -3.29
C PHE A 25 4.21 -19.40 -2.89
N GLU A 26 3.30 -18.43 -2.87
CA GLU A 26 1.86 -18.63 -3.01
C GLU A 26 1.43 -18.40 -4.47
N VAL A 27 2.09 -17.45 -5.18
CA VAL A 27 1.93 -17.23 -6.63
C VAL A 27 3.32 -17.13 -7.26
N ARG A 28 3.64 -18.07 -8.16
CA ARG A 28 4.91 -18.06 -8.91
C ARG A 28 4.86 -17.05 -10.06
N PRO A 29 6.01 -16.51 -10.50
CA PRO A 29 6.13 -15.90 -11.82
C PRO A 29 5.71 -16.92 -12.89
N ASP A 30 4.81 -16.54 -13.79
CA ASP A 30 4.39 -17.39 -14.90
C ASP A 30 4.79 -16.72 -16.23
N ALA A 31 5.91 -17.17 -16.80
CA ALA A 31 6.38 -16.71 -18.10
C ALA A 31 5.53 -17.21 -19.29
N SER A 32 4.60 -18.15 -19.05
CA SER A 32 3.70 -18.71 -20.07
C SER A 32 2.32 -18.07 -20.08
N ALA A 33 1.93 -17.37 -19.00
CA ALA A 33 0.72 -16.55 -18.94
C ALA A 33 1.02 -15.09 -19.35
N PRO A 34 0.67 -14.65 -20.58
CA PRO A 34 0.79 -13.25 -20.95
C PRO A 34 -0.10 -12.40 -20.04
N GLY A 35 0.53 -11.61 -19.15
CA GLY A 35 -0.15 -10.79 -18.14
C GLY A 35 0.22 -11.09 -16.68
N ALA A 36 1.03 -12.12 -16.38
CA ALA A 36 1.53 -12.36 -15.02
C ALA A 36 2.63 -11.35 -14.62
N THR A 37 2.23 -10.13 -14.28
CA THR A 37 3.10 -9.00 -13.93
C THR A 37 3.66 -9.06 -12.50
N VAL A 38 3.14 -9.95 -11.65
CA VAL A 38 3.48 -10.03 -10.21
C VAL A 38 3.68 -11.47 -9.71
N ALA A 39 4.47 -11.62 -8.66
CA ALA A 39 4.64 -12.86 -7.90
C ALA A 39 4.39 -12.61 -6.40
N CYS A 40 4.02 -13.66 -5.66
CA CYS A 40 3.77 -13.61 -4.20
C CYS A 40 4.48 -14.75 -3.48
N PHE A 41 5.25 -14.42 -2.44
CA PHE A 41 5.95 -15.40 -1.60
C PHE A 41 6.01 -14.98 -0.12
N HIS A 42 6.25 -15.94 0.77
CA HIS A 42 6.43 -15.67 2.19
C HIS A 42 7.74 -14.93 2.45
N ASN A 43 7.69 -13.88 3.26
CA ASN A 43 8.89 -13.22 3.77
C ASN A 43 9.67 -14.21 4.67
N GLN A 44 11.01 -14.13 4.64
CA GLN A 44 11.83 -14.88 5.61
C GLN A 44 11.66 -14.37 7.04
N LEU A 45 11.35 -13.08 7.22
CA LEU A 45 11.10 -12.47 8.52
C LEU A 45 9.76 -12.95 9.07
N LYS A 46 9.79 -13.51 10.28
CA LYS A 46 8.63 -14.11 10.96
C LYS A 46 8.07 -13.18 12.05
N TRP A 47 7.92 -11.90 11.73
CA TRP A 47 7.48 -10.88 12.66
C TRP A 47 5.96 -10.87 12.90
N ALA A 48 5.17 -11.48 12.01
CA ALA A 48 3.73 -11.64 12.12
C ALA A 48 3.31 -13.08 11.74
N ARG A 49 2.06 -13.47 12.07
CA ARG A 49 1.49 -14.80 11.74
C ARG A 49 1.51 -15.04 10.22
N VAL A 50 1.20 -14.01 9.44
CA VAL A 50 1.33 -13.97 7.99
C VAL A 50 2.12 -12.72 7.63
N MET A 51 3.15 -12.90 6.80
CA MET A 51 3.94 -11.82 6.24
C MET A 51 4.36 -12.21 4.83
N LEU A 52 3.56 -11.82 3.84
CA LEU A 52 3.83 -12.07 2.43
C LEU A 52 4.52 -10.87 1.80
N LEU A 53 5.19 -11.12 0.69
CA LEU A 53 5.77 -10.14 -0.23
C LEU A 53 5.11 -10.35 -1.59
N ILE A 54 4.47 -9.31 -2.12
CA ILE A 54 4.06 -9.23 -3.52
C ILE A 54 5.06 -8.31 -4.23
N VAL A 55 5.63 -8.79 -5.32
CA VAL A 55 6.67 -8.09 -6.10
C VAL A 55 6.30 -8.10 -7.59
N PRO A 56 6.67 -7.08 -8.38
CA PRO A 56 6.60 -7.16 -9.83
C PRO A 56 7.62 -8.19 -10.35
N THR A 57 7.29 -8.89 -11.43
CA THR A 57 8.19 -9.87 -12.07
C THR A 57 9.34 -9.21 -12.85
N GLN A 58 9.17 -7.96 -13.26
CA GLN A 58 10.26 -7.12 -13.75
C GLN A 58 10.85 -6.32 -12.57
N HIS A 59 12.14 -5.97 -12.65
CA HIS A 59 12.71 -5.02 -11.68
C HIS A 59 12.05 -3.66 -11.90
N MET A 60 11.47 -3.11 -10.84
CA MET A 60 10.88 -1.77 -10.82
C MET A 60 11.29 -1.09 -9.53
N THR A 61 11.53 0.22 -9.58
CA THR A 61 11.60 1.06 -8.38
C THR A 61 10.25 1.16 -7.69
N GLN A 62 10.25 1.58 -6.42
CA GLN A 62 9.02 1.65 -5.63
C GLN A 62 8.04 2.68 -6.22
N THR A 63 8.54 3.80 -6.76
CA THR A 63 7.77 4.78 -7.51
C THR A 63 7.21 4.25 -8.83
N GLU A 64 7.99 3.53 -9.64
CA GLU A 64 7.51 2.97 -10.91
C GLU A 64 6.37 1.97 -10.68
N PHE A 65 6.57 1.02 -9.75
CA PHE A 65 5.57 0.02 -9.41
C PHE A 65 4.24 0.66 -8.99
N TRP A 66 4.27 1.56 -8.00
CA TRP A 66 3.08 2.24 -7.49
C TRP A 66 2.47 3.30 -8.45
N SER A 67 3.10 3.55 -9.60
CA SER A 67 2.58 4.44 -10.66
C SER A 67 2.08 3.71 -11.91
N SER A 68 2.17 2.38 -11.93
CA SER A 68 1.92 1.54 -13.12
C SER A 68 0.69 0.65 -12.98
N GLN A 69 0.24 0.06 -14.10
CA GLN A 69 -0.83 -0.94 -14.12
C GLN A 69 -0.51 -2.18 -13.26
N VAL A 70 0.78 -2.48 -13.05
CA VAL A 70 1.25 -3.60 -12.21
C VAL A 70 0.80 -3.46 -10.76
N LEU A 71 0.53 -2.24 -10.29
CA LEU A 71 -0.10 -2.00 -8.99
C LEU A 71 -1.52 -2.58 -8.91
N VAL A 72 -2.32 -2.54 -9.98
CA VAL A 72 -3.71 -3.02 -9.97
C VAL A 72 -3.75 -4.55 -9.88
N ASP A 73 -2.84 -5.23 -10.58
CA ASP A 73 -2.61 -6.67 -10.47
C ASP A 73 -2.14 -7.05 -9.06
N ALA A 74 -1.18 -6.31 -8.51
CA ALA A 74 -0.66 -6.51 -7.16
C ALA A 74 -1.72 -6.28 -6.08
N ALA A 75 -2.52 -5.21 -6.21
CA ALA A 75 -3.58 -4.87 -5.26
C ALA A 75 -4.69 -5.92 -5.27
N SER A 76 -5.10 -6.37 -6.46
CA SER A 76 -6.03 -7.48 -6.63
C SER A 76 -5.50 -8.79 -6.04
N LEU A 77 -4.18 -9.04 -6.15
CA LEU A 77 -3.53 -10.18 -5.51
C LEU A 77 -3.45 -10.02 -3.98
N ALA A 78 -3.16 -8.82 -3.47
CA ALA A 78 -3.11 -8.52 -2.04
C ALA A 78 -4.46 -8.80 -1.36
N VAL A 79 -5.58 -8.46 -2.01
CA VAL A 79 -6.92 -8.79 -1.53
C VAL A 79 -7.12 -10.31 -1.42
N ARG A 80 -6.80 -11.08 -2.49
CA ARG A 80 -6.92 -12.55 -2.49
C ARG A 80 -6.04 -13.23 -1.42
N MET A 81 -4.80 -12.75 -1.26
CA MET A 81 -3.88 -13.26 -0.25
C MET A 81 -4.33 -12.92 1.17
N GLY A 82 -4.92 -11.73 1.37
CA GLY A 82 -5.54 -11.35 2.63
C GLY A 82 -6.70 -12.26 3.02
N ASP A 83 -7.58 -12.60 2.07
CA ASP A 83 -8.69 -13.54 2.30
C ASP A 83 -8.18 -14.93 2.70
N GLN A 84 -7.28 -15.49 1.88
CA GLN A 84 -6.77 -16.85 2.02
C GLN A 84 -6.01 -17.08 3.34
N HIS A 85 -5.33 -16.06 3.86
CA HIS A 85 -4.41 -16.23 5.00
C HIS A 85 -4.80 -15.45 6.27
N CYS A 86 -5.63 -14.41 6.17
CA CYS A 86 -5.82 -13.42 7.25
C CYS A 86 -7.28 -13.19 7.68
N GLY A 87 -8.24 -13.95 7.16
CA GLY A 87 -9.69 -13.67 7.30
C GLY A 87 -10.20 -13.30 8.70
N GLY A 88 -9.82 -14.07 9.72
CA GLY A 88 -10.27 -13.88 11.11
C GLY A 88 -9.57 -12.75 11.89
N ASP A 89 -8.40 -12.29 11.45
CA ASP A 89 -7.59 -11.28 12.16
C ASP A 89 -7.62 -9.90 11.47
N GLY A 90 -8.14 -9.84 10.23
CA GLY A 90 -7.88 -8.73 9.32
C GLY A 90 -6.41 -8.71 8.85
N TYR A 91 -6.06 -7.73 8.03
CA TYR A 91 -4.69 -7.57 7.54
C TYR A 91 -4.35 -6.11 7.20
N ARG A 92 -3.06 -5.87 7.02
CA ARG A 92 -2.50 -4.62 6.49
C ARG A 92 -1.84 -4.89 5.16
N VAL A 93 -1.98 -3.96 4.21
CA VAL A 93 -1.08 -3.88 3.05
C VAL A 93 -0.15 -2.68 3.24
N ILE A 94 1.16 -2.90 3.11
CA ILE A 94 2.19 -1.93 3.54
C ILE A 94 3.29 -1.83 2.47
N SER A 95 3.75 -0.62 2.17
CA SER A 95 4.90 -0.37 1.29
C SER A 95 5.73 0.80 1.82
N ASN A 96 7.04 0.62 1.89
CA ASN A 96 7.98 1.64 2.37
C ASN A 96 8.73 2.24 1.17
N PHE A 97 8.87 3.56 1.16
CA PHE A 97 9.61 4.34 0.17
C PHE A 97 10.80 5.00 0.87
N GLY A 98 12.02 4.69 0.44
CA GLY A 98 13.25 5.22 1.02
C GLY A 98 13.69 4.58 2.34
N ARG A 99 14.95 4.83 2.69
CA ARG A 99 15.61 4.22 3.86
C ARG A 99 14.99 4.64 5.19
N VAL A 100 14.53 5.89 5.32
CA VAL A 100 13.92 6.42 6.56
C VAL A 100 12.57 5.79 6.89
N ALA A 101 11.87 5.25 5.88
CA ALA A 101 10.63 4.49 6.06
C ALA A 101 10.87 2.98 6.26
N HIS A 102 12.13 2.53 6.28
CA HIS A 102 12.57 1.13 6.26
C HIS A 102 12.24 0.36 4.96
N GLN A 103 12.43 0.98 3.79
CA GLN A 103 12.58 0.22 2.54
C GLN A 103 13.94 -0.51 2.56
N SER A 104 13.91 -1.85 2.47
CA SER A 104 15.11 -2.70 2.61
C SER A 104 15.69 -3.20 1.29
N GLN A 105 14.88 -3.28 0.23
CA GLN A 105 15.25 -3.73 -1.11
C GLN A 105 14.87 -2.66 -2.13
N ALA A 106 15.73 -2.46 -3.15
CA ALA A 106 15.48 -1.50 -4.23
C ALA A 106 14.32 -1.94 -5.14
N HIS A 107 14.23 -3.25 -5.41
CA HIS A 107 13.11 -3.86 -6.13
C HIS A 107 11.82 -3.65 -5.34
N ALA A 108 10.85 -3.04 -6.00
CA ALA A 108 9.55 -2.70 -5.42
C ALA A 108 8.84 -3.90 -4.79
N HIS A 109 8.21 -3.68 -3.66
CA HIS A 109 7.42 -4.69 -2.98
C HIS A 109 6.26 -4.07 -2.22
N MET A 110 5.21 -4.86 -1.99
CA MET A 110 4.23 -4.60 -0.95
C MET A 110 4.14 -5.81 -0.02
N HIS A 111 3.95 -5.54 1.27
CA HIS A 111 3.73 -6.56 2.28
C HIS A 111 2.23 -6.79 2.47
N VAL A 112 1.81 -8.05 2.62
CA VAL A 112 0.51 -8.41 3.21
C VAL A 112 0.80 -8.99 4.60
N VAL A 113 0.33 -8.32 5.65
CA VAL A 113 0.66 -8.64 7.05
C VAL A 113 -0.62 -8.90 7.84
N SER A 114 -0.74 -10.05 8.50
CA SER A 114 -1.90 -10.36 9.36
C SER A 114 -2.09 -9.36 10.50
N GLY A 115 -3.33 -9.08 10.87
CA GLY A 115 -3.71 -8.16 11.95
C GLY A 115 -3.84 -6.70 11.48
N THR A 116 -4.73 -5.94 12.12
CA THR A 116 -5.00 -4.53 11.84
C THR A 116 -3.97 -3.59 12.47
N SER A 117 -3.87 -2.34 11.96
CA SER A 117 -2.91 -1.36 12.49
C SER A 117 -3.45 -0.64 13.73
N ARG A 118 -2.75 -0.76 14.87
CA ARG A 118 -3.04 0.04 16.07
C ARG A 118 -2.83 1.54 15.81
N GLN A 119 -1.74 1.91 15.13
CA GLN A 119 -1.42 3.31 14.78
C GLN A 119 -2.56 3.99 14.00
N ILE A 120 -3.18 3.28 13.04
CA ILE A 120 -4.32 3.83 12.28
C ILE A 120 -5.61 3.84 13.10
N ARG A 121 -5.88 2.80 13.89
CA ARG A 121 -7.07 2.73 14.75
C ARG A 121 -7.11 3.81 15.84
N GLU A 122 -5.94 4.35 16.23
CA GLU A 122 -5.80 5.42 17.22
C GLU A 122 -5.58 6.80 16.58
N ALA A 123 -5.55 6.89 15.24
CA ALA A 123 -5.35 8.12 14.49
C ALA A 123 -6.45 9.17 14.74
N ARG A 124 -6.09 10.44 14.74
CA ARG A 124 -7.01 11.56 14.99
C ARG A 124 -6.97 12.55 13.85
N GLN A 125 -8.11 12.81 13.21
CA GLN A 125 -8.21 13.76 12.12
C GLN A 125 -7.95 15.20 12.63
N LYS A 126 -7.08 15.94 11.94
CA LYS A 126 -6.81 17.35 12.27
C LYS A 126 -7.95 18.24 11.79
N SER A 127 -8.15 19.37 12.50
CA SER A 127 -9.11 20.39 12.07
C SER A 127 -8.66 21.02 10.74
N GLN A 128 -9.42 20.79 9.67
CA GLN A 128 -9.12 21.33 8.34
C GLN A 128 -9.06 22.86 8.33
N LYS A 129 -7.97 23.42 7.79
CA LYS A 129 -7.87 24.83 7.38
C LYS A 129 -8.02 24.86 5.84
N SER A 130 -8.93 25.69 5.33
CA SER A 130 -9.42 25.61 3.94
C SER A 130 -8.39 26.13 2.91
N ARG A 131 -8.40 25.68 1.65
CA ARG A 131 -9.45 25.92 0.63
C ARG A 131 -9.85 24.64 -0.16
N ALA A 132 -11.10 24.20 0.01
CA ALA A 132 -11.72 22.96 -0.51
C ALA A 132 -11.88 22.91 -2.06
N PRO A 133 -12.20 21.75 -2.69
CA PRO A 133 -12.54 20.42 -2.13
C PRO A 133 -11.51 19.29 -2.43
N GLY A 134 -11.54 18.20 -1.63
CA GLY A 134 -10.68 17.02 -1.82
C GLY A 134 -9.25 17.13 -1.28
N SER A 135 -8.97 18.14 -0.44
CA SER A 135 -7.63 18.68 -0.22
C SER A 135 -6.75 17.97 0.82
N ILE A 136 -5.56 17.55 0.39
CA ILE A 136 -4.35 18.27 0.83
C ILE A 136 -3.92 19.08 -0.39
N ASP A 137 -4.31 20.36 -0.35
CA ASP A 137 -4.59 21.27 -1.47
C ASP A 137 -4.84 20.58 -2.84
N SER A 138 -6.10 20.15 -3.01
CA SER A 138 -6.67 19.31 -4.09
C SER A 138 -5.87 18.05 -4.53
N ALA A 139 -5.16 17.41 -3.59
CA ALA A 139 -4.24 16.30 -3.89
C ALA A 139 -3.13 16.70 -4.89
N ILE A 140 -2.77 17.98 -4.82
CA ILE A 140 -1.75 18.70 -5.58
C ILE A 140 -1.99 18.61 -7.10
N ASP A 141 -3.19 19.06 -7.49
CA ASP A 141 -3.54 19.79 -8.72
C ASP A 141 -3.04 19.23 -10.09
N ASP A 142 -3.85 18.70 -11.00
CA ASP A 142 -5.11 17.94 -10.91
C ASP A 142 -5.27 17.12 -12.22
N PRO A 143 -5.45 15.77 -12.16
CA PRO A 143 -5.98 15.00 -13.29
C PRO A 143 -7.22 14.14 -12.96
N GLY A 144 -7.92 14.38 -11.86
CA GLY A 144 -9.09 13.59 -11.44
C GLY A 144 -9.60 13.84 -10.01
N ALA A 145 -9.34 15.00 -9.42
CA ALA A 145 -9.57 15.34 -8.01
C ALA A 145 -11.05 15.30 -7.57
N GLY A 146 -12.00 15.18 -8.52
CA GLY A 146 -13.40 14.93 -8.21
C GLY A 146 -13.69 13.57 -7.55
N ASP A 147 -12.73 12.63 -7.54
CA ASP A 147 -12.92 11.24 -7.09
C ASP A 147 -12.18 10.85 -5.79
N LEU A 148 -11.47 11.77 -5.12
CA LEU A 148 -10.74 11.51 -3.86
C LEU A 148 -11.04 12.56 -2.77
N VAL A 149 -11.05 12.11 -1.51
CA VAL A 149 -10.90 12.95 -0.31
C VAL A 149 -9.53 12.70 0.29
N VAL A 150 -8.87 13.76 0.73
CA VAL A 150 -7.64 13.67 1.52
C VAL A 150 -7.85 14.42 2.84
N GLY A 151 -7.29 13.91 3.92
CA GLY A 151 -7.32 14.55 5.24
C GLY A 151 -6.01 14.35 5.98
N GLU A 152 -5.57 15.38 6.71
CA GLU A 152 -4.43 15.25 7.63
C GLU A 152 -4.84 14.62 8.96
N TYR A 153 -3.95 13.80 9.51
CA TYR A 153 -4.12 13.13 10.79
C TYR A 153 -2.92 13.36 11.72
N ASP A 154 -3.18 13.24 13.02
CA ASP A 154 -2.16 12.91 14.02
C ASP A 154 -2.14 11.39 14.18
N VAL A 155 -0.97 10.79 13.95
CA VAL A 155 -0.70 9.35 14.10
C VAL A 155 0.57 9.21 14.94
N ASP A 156 0.54 8.33 15.93
CA ASP A 156 1.71 8.11 16.79
C ASP A 156 2.91 7.60 15.98
N GLU A 157 4.12 8.02 16.38
CA GLU A 157 5.40 7.76 15.69
C GLU A 157 5.49 8.24 14.21
N ALA A 158 4.53 9.04 13.70
CA ALA A 158 4.54 9.59 12.34
C ALA A 158 4.41 11.12 12.35
N PRO A 159 5.52 11.89 12.20
CA PRO A 159 5.49 13.36 12.21
C PRO A 159 4.55 14.01 11.18
N PHE A 160 4.30 13.34 10.06
CA PHE A 160 3.32 13.71 9.06
C PHE A 160 2.47 12.49 8.69
N ALA A 161 1.14 12.64 8.71
CA ALA A 161 0.22 11.59 8.32
C ALA A 161 -0.97 12.16 7.53
N VAL A 162 -1.31 11.52 6.43
CA VAL A 162 -2.51 11.80 5.65
C VAL A 162 -3.27 10.51 5.34
N GLU A 163 -4.59 10.61 5.29
CA GLU A 163 -5.48 9.59 4.74
C GLU A 163 -5.92 10.03 3.34
N ILE A 164 -5.91 9.10 2.39
CA ILE A 164 -6.42 9.28 1.03
C ILE A 164 -7.53 8.25 0.81
N SER A 165 -8.74 8.72 0.57
CA SER A 165 -9.95 7.88 0.44
C SER A 165 -10.69 8.19 -0.86
N PRO A 166 -11.23 7.19 -1.57
CA PRO A 166 -12.09 7.42 -2.72
C PRO A 166 -13.43 8.08 -2.34
N LEU A 167 -13.88 9.03 -3.14
CA LEU A 167 -15.25 9.53 -3.07
C LEU A 167 -16.23 8.45 -3.56
N PRO A 168 -17.35 8.23 -2.84
CA PRO A 168 -18.37 7.29 -3.26
C PRO A 168 -19.17 7.85 -4.44
N SER A 169 -19.57 6.97 -5.37
CA SER A 169 -20.35 7.34 -6.56
C SER A 169 -21.83 7.67 -6.28
N SER A 170 -22.32 7.33 -5.08
CA SER A 170 -23.63 7.74 -4.55
C SER A 170 -23.51 8.04 -3.06
N SER A 171 -24.50 8.74 -2.49
CA SER A 171 -24.52 9.09 -1.07
C SER A 171 -24.84 7.93 -0.11
N GLU A 172 -25.07 6.72 -0.63
CA GLU A 172 -25.72 5.65 0.14
C GLU A 172 -24.75 4.75 0.92
N SER A 173 -23.48 4.67 0.52
CA SER A 173 -22.43 3.94 1.27
C SER A 173 -21.01 4.41 0.88
N PRO A 174 -20.04 4.39 1.81
CA PRO A 174 -18.64 4.60 1.48
C PRO A 174 -18.11 3.42 0.66
N VAL A 175 -17.15 3.69 -0.24
CA VAL A 175 -16.40 2.64 -0.93
C VAL A 175 -15.62 1.83 0.10
N THR A 176 -15.70 0.51 0.03
CA THR A 176 -14.98 -0.39 0.94
C THR A 176 -13.51 -0.54 0.57
N GLN A 177 -12.68 -0.93 1.54
CA GLN A 177 -11.25 -1.19 1.32
C GLN A 177 -11.01 -2.21 0.18
N ARG A 178 -11.87 -3.23 0.08
CA ARG A 178 -11.85 -4.22 -1.02
C ARG A 178 -12.12 -3.60 -2.39
N GLU A 179 -13.19 -2.81 -2.53
CA GLU A 179 -13.57 -2.19 -3.81
C GLU A 179 -12.51 -1.19 -4.27
N PHE A 180 -11.90 -0.46 -3.33
CA PHE A 180 -10.82 0.46 -3.62
C PHE A 180 -9.57 -0.25 -4.15
N TRP A 181 -9.16 -1.35 -3.50
CA TRP A 181 -7.97 -2.15 -3.90
C TRP A 181 -8.22 -3.13 -5.06
N GLY A 182 -9.47 -3.49 -5.32
CA GLY A 182 -9.89 -4.34 -6.44
C GLY A 182 -10.27 -3.57 -7.72
N SER A 183 -9.93 -2.29 -7.82
CA SER A 183 -10.25 -1.45 -8.98
C SER A 183 -9.17 -0.41 -9.28
N GLU A 184 -9.23 0.21 -10.47
CA GLU A 184 -8.36 1.32 -10.92
C GLU A 184 -8.31 2.52 -9.95
N ARG A 185 -9.22 2.60 -8.97
CA ARG A 185 -9.21 3.64 -7.94
C ARG A 185 -7.91 3.61 -7.10
N ILE A 186 -7.31 2.44 -6.85
CA ILE A 186 -6.06 2.34 -6.08
C ILE A 186 -4.90 3.07 -6.78
N LEU A 187 -4.83 3.01 -8.11
CA LEU A 187 -3.78 3.65 -8.91
C LEU A 187 -3.89 5.19 -8.86
N ARG A 188 -5.11 5.74 -8.75
CA ARG A 188 -5.30 7.18 -8.53
C ARG A 188 -4.89 7.58 -7.11
N GLY A 189 -5.26 6.77 -6.12
CA GLY A 189 -4.86 6.96 -4.72
C GLY A 189 -3.35 6.92 -4.53
N SER A 190 -2.65 5.98 -5.18
CA SER A 190 -1.19 5.87 -5.11
C SER A 190 -0.46 7.05 -5.77
N GLN A 191 -0.95 7.51 -6.92
CA GLN A 191 -0.39 8.68 -7.60
C GLN A 191 -0.57 9.96 -6.76
N ALA A 192 -1.73 10.13 -6.12
CA ALA A 192 -1.94 11.19 -5.13
C ALA A 192 -0.97 11.06 -3.96
N ALA A 193 -0.84 9.86 -3.37
CA ALA A 193 0.07 9.61 -2.25
C ALA A 193 1.52 9.95 -2.60
N GLN A 194 2.00 9.57 -3.78
CA GLN A 194 3.37 9.88 -4.22
C GLN A 194 3.62 11.38 -4.44
N ARG A 195 2.64 12.14 -4.97
CA ARG A 195 2.75 13.61 -5.06
C ARG A 195 2.86 14.25 -3.67
N ILE A 196 2.01 13.80 -2.75
CA ILE A 196 1.98 14.29 -1.35
C ILE A 196 3.28 13.93 -0.62
N GLY A 197 3.74 12.68 -0.72
CA GLY A 197 4.99 12.20 -0.16
C GLY A 197 6.20 12.96 -0.71
N GLY A 198 6.27 13.17 -2.03
CA GLY A 198 7.32 13.98 -2.66
C GLY A 198 7.34 15.44 -2.20
N ARG A 199 6.20 16.00 -1.77
CA ARG A 199 6.07 17.38 -1.29
C ARG A 199 6.39 17.54 0.21
N TYR A 200 5.89 16.63 1.04
CA TYR A 200 5.89 16.75 2.51
C TYR A 200 6.78 15.73 3.24
N SER A 201 7.32 14.73 2.54
CA SER A 201 8.11 13.64 3.10
C SER A 201 9.20 13.14 2.13
N ALA A 202 9.96 14.07 1.54
CA ALA A 202 10.86 13.82 0.42
C ALA A 202 12.05 12.87 0.72
N GLU A 203 12.33 12.59 2.00
CA GLU A 203 13.35 11.61 2.43
C GLU A 203 12.83 10.16 2.42
N GLY A 204 11.50 9.98 2.41
CA GLY A 204 10.82 8.69 2.38
C GLY A 204 9.50 8.71 3.15
N PHE A 205 8.65 7.73 2.91
CA PHE A 205 7.33 7.58 3.55
C PHE A 205 6.84 6.13 3.49
N ARG A 206 5.82 5.79 4.26
CA ARG A 206 5.14 4.49 4.28
C ARG A 206 3.70 4.65 3.80
N LEU A 207 3.31 3.83 2.83
CA LEU A 207 1.92 3.62 2.47
C LEU A 207 1.36 2.44 3.26
N LEU A 208 0.16 2.60 3.81
CA LEU A 208 -0.50 1.59 4.63
C LEU A 208 -2.03 1.63 4.43
N SER A 209 -2.62 0.47 4.19
CA SER A 209 -4.08 0.27 4.21
C SER A 209 -4.43 -0.86 5.18
N SER A 210 -5.51 -0.68 5.96
CA SER A 210 -6.02 -1.67 6.92
C SER A 210 -7.32 -2.29 6.39
N PHE A 211 -7.38 -3.61 6.40
CA PHE A 211 -8.54 -4.41 6.03
C PHE A 211 -9.04 -5.09 7.30
N ASP A 212 -10.19 -4.66 7.79
CA ASP A 212 -10.78 -5.18 9.02
C ASP A 212 -11.20 -6.65 8.86
N PRO A 213 -11.25 -7.43 9.96
CA PRO A 213 -11.70 -8.82 9.93
C PRO A 213 -13.09 -8.99 9.32
N ALA A 214 -13.36 -10.20 8.84
CA ALA A 214 -14.72 -10.63 8.55
C ALA A 214 -15.64 -10.47 9.79
N ARG A 215 -16.83 -9.87 9.62
CA ARG A 215 -17.78 -9.66 10.74
C ARG A 215 -18.57 -10.93 11.05
N THR A 216 -18.84 -11.73 10.04
CA THR A 216 -19.48 -13.05 10.11
C THR A 216 -18.67 -14.05 9.28
N ALA A 217 -19.04 -15.34 9.32
CA ALA A 217 -18.35 -16.37 8.53
C ALA A 217 -18.52 -16.23 7.01
N ASP A 218 -19.58 -15.53 6.57
CA ASP A 218 -19.92 -15.33 5.16
C ASP A 218 -19.41 -13.97 4.62
N ASP A 219 -18.96 -13.06 5.49
CA ASP A 219 -18.40 -11.76 5.09
C ASP A 219 -16.93 -11.88 4.67
N PRO A 220 -16.51 -11.24 3.57
CA PRO A 220 -15.09 -11.06 3.30
C PRO A 220 -14.46 -9.99 4.23
N PRO A 221 -13.16 -10.08 4.56
CA PRO A 221 -12.43 -9.01 5.25
C PRO A 221 -12.31 -7.74 4.40
N GLY A 222 -12.20 -6.57 5.02
CA GLY A 222 -12.01 -5.30 4.30
C GLY A 222 -13.30 -4.57 3.89
N LEU A 223 -14.44 -4.91 4.50
CA LEU A 223 -15.70 -4.15 4.37
C LEU A 223 -15.71 -2.84 5.18
N ASN A 224 -14.58 -2.46 5.79
CA ASN A 224 -14.39 -1.13 6.35
C ASN A 224 -14.29 -0.07 5.23
N PRO A 225 -14.58 1.22 5.54
CA PRO A 225 -14.35 2.32 4.60
C PRO A 225 -12.91 2.34 4.08
N ALA A 226 -12.74 2.64 2.80
CA ALA A 226 -11.46 2.66 2.12
C ALA A 226 -10.55 3.80 2.60
N SER A 227 -9.32 3.44 2.96
CA SER A 227 -8.25 4.36 3.33
C SER A 227 -6.90 3.92 2.76
N LEU A 228 -6.11 4.87 2.28
CA LEU A 228 -4.67 4.72 2.05
C LEU A 228 -3.97 5.79 2.88
N PHE A 229 -3.36 5.37 3.98
CA PHE A 229 -2.55 6.25 4.80
C PHE A 229 -1.17 6.39 4.18
N LEU A 230 -0.68 7.63 4.11
CA LEU A 230 0.73 7.94 3.95
C LEU A 230 1.24 8.46 5.30
N LEU A 231 2.24 7.78 5.84
CA LEU A 231 2.94 8.13 7.07
C LEU A 231 4.37 8.56 6.72
N GLY A 232 4.87 9.66 7.28
CA GLY A 232 6.14 10.25 6.89
C GLY A 232 6.57 11.41 7.80
N GLY A 233 7.35 12.34 7.25
CA GLY A 233 7.89 13.51 7.95
C GLY A 233 9.12 13.24 8.82
N GLY A 234 9.74 12.05 8.69
CA GLY A 234 10.95 11.68 9.42
C GLY A 234 11.21 10.17 9.41
N GLN A 235 12.09 9.71 10.31
CA GLN A 235 12.30 8.29 10.56
C GLN A 235 11.02 7.67 11.16
N LEU A 236 10.53 6.60 10.54
CA LEU A 236 9.36 5.86 11.04
C LEU A 236 9.78 4.67 11.90
N GLY A 237 8.92 4.23 12.82
CA GLY A 237 9.06 2.94 13.50
C GLY A 237 8.93 1.74 12.56
N LEU A 238 9.24 0.53 13.05
CA LEU A 238 8.90 -0.70 12.33
C LEU A 238 7.38 -0.84 12.18
N TYR A 239 6.94 -1.52 11.12
CA TYR A 239 5.52 -1.56 10.73
C TYR A 239 4.76 -2.81 11.20
N VAL A 240 5.39 -3.68 12.00
CA VAL A 240 4.87 -4.99 12.38
C VAL A 240 4.09 -4.95 13.69
#